data_AF-A0A955TAU4-F1
#
_entry.id   AF-A0A955TAU4-F1
#
_cell.length_a   1.000
_cell.length_b   1.000
_cell.length_c   1.000
_cell.angle_alpha   90.00
_cell.angle_beta   90.00
_cell.angle_gamma   90.00
#
_symmetry.space_group_name_H-M   'P 1'
#
loop_
_entity.id
_entity.type
_entity.pdbx_description
1 polymer ?
#
loop_
_entity_poly.entity_id
_entity_poly.type
_entity_poly.pdbx_seq_one_letter_code
_entity_poly.pdbx_strand_id
1 'polypeptide(L)'
;MELDAQEIKRLMKEAIREEIGYSDCRIAKKWKDGIMTLNSDNPSIQPKEIPIDSFFKKLTSVREKLRVLEQKLNNHKTLSPEEKLEFQTLISRAYGSLTTFNILFEDEEDRFVGVKG
;
A
#
# COMPACT_ATOMS: atom_id res chain seq x y z
N MET A 1 -21.01 26.35 -8.74
CA MET A 1 -20.24 25.93 -7.56
C MET A 1 -18.86 26.54 -7.69
N GLU A 2 -18.50 27.48 -6.82
CA GLU A 2 -17.12 27.95 -6.71
C GLU A 2 -16.31 26.85 -6.02
N LEU A 3 -15.22 26.41 -6.67
CA LEU A 3 -14.28 25.47 -6.07
C LEU A 3 -13.41 26.25 -5.10
N ASP A 4 -13.48 25.92 -3.80
CA ASP A 4 -12.62 26.56 -2.81
C ASP A 4 -11.18 26.05 -2.91
N ALA A 5 -10.25 26.75 -2.26
CA ALA A 5 -8.83 26.41 -2.30
C ALA A 5 -8.50 25.02 -1.70
N GLN A 6 -9.33 24.49 -0.79
CA GLN A 6 -9.19 23.14 -0.25
C GLN A 6 -9.63 22.08 -1.26
N GLU A 7 -10.71 22.33 -1.98
CA GLU A 7 -11.24 21.42 -2.99
C GLU A 7 -10.30 21.33 -4.20
N ILE A 8 -9.74 22.47 -4.64
CA ILE A 8 -8.70 22.51 -5.67
C ILE A 8 -7.44 21.73 -5.22
N LYS A 9 -7.04 21.88 -3.95
CA LYS A 9 -5.89 21.15 -3.40
C LYS A 9 -6.14 19.64 -3.33
N ARG A 10 -7.37 19.22 -3.02
CA ARG A 10 -7.78 17.81 -3.05
C ARG A 10 -7.68 17.24 -4.46
N LEU A 11 -8.31 17.91 -5.43
CA LEU A 11 -8.30 17.49 -6.84
C LEU A 11 -6.89 17.45 -7.42
N MET A 12 -6.04 18.44 -7.12
CA MET A 12 -4.63 18.40 -7.55
C MET A 12 -3.86 17.26 -6.89
N LYS A 13 -4.08 16.97 -5.60
CA LYS A 13 -3.48 15.80 -4.95
C LYS A 13 -3.95 14.49 -5.59
N GLU A 14 -5.21 14.39 -5.96
CA GLU A 14 -5.78 13.22 -6.65
C GLU A 14 -5.16 13.04 -8.03
N ALA A 15 -5.12 14.09 -8.85
CA ALA A 15 -4.51 14.05 -10.19
C ALA A 15 -3.00 13.71 -10.12
N ILE A 16 -2.28 14.28 -9.16
CA ILE A 16 -0.88 13.94 -8.90
C ILE A 16 -0.76 12.49 -8.44
N ARG A 17 -1.59 12.02 -7.51
CA ARG A 17 -1.59 10.62 -7.06
C ARG A 17 -1.86 9.65 -8.22
N GLU A 18 -2.74 10.01 -9.15
CA GLU A 18 -2.99 9.22 -10.35
C GLU A 18 -1.78 9.19 -11.29
N GLU A 19 -1.15 10.34 -11.53
CA GLU A 19 -0.07 10.48 -12.50
C GLU A 19 1.30 9.98 -12.00
N ILE A 20 1.63 10.21 -10.72
CA ILE A 20 2.93 9.82 -10.13
C ILE A 20 2.85 8.58 -9.24
N GLY A 21 1.65 8.07 -8.94
CA GLY A 21 1.46 6.91 -8.05
C GLY A 21 1.95 7.12 -6.62
N TYR A 22 2.21 8.35 -6.21
CA TYR A 22 2.75 8.61 -4.88
C TYR A 22 1.61 8.83 -3.89
N SER A 23 1.18 7.76 -3.22
CA SER A 23 0.33 7.89 -2.04
C SER A 23 1.20 8.35 -0.85
N ASP A 24 0.98 9.59 -0.42
CA ASP A 24 1.58 10.19 0.79
C ASP A 24 0.99 9.53 2.04
N CYS A 25 1.30 8.24 2.22
CA CYS A 25 0.85 7.42 3.33
C CYS A 25 1.59 7.86 4.58
N ARG A 26 0.86 8.09 5.67
CA ARG A 26 1.45 8.46 6.96
C ARG A 26 1.49 7.27 7.89
N ILE A 27 2.64 7.10 8.56
CA ILE A 27 2.76 6.13 9.64
C ILE A 27 1.94 6.57 10.85
N ALA A 28 1.28 5.63 11.50
CA ALA A 28 0.49 5.91 12.69
C ALA A 28 1.39 6.46 13.81
N LYS A 29 0.95 7.54 14.48
CA LYS A 29 1.78 8.27 15.47
C LYS A 29 2.43 7.38 16.52
N LYS A 30 1.74 6.34 16.97
CA LYS A 30 2.22 5.40 18.00
C LYS A 30 3.44 4.56 17.59
N TRP A 31 3.73 4.48 16.28
CA TRP A 31 4.86 3.73 15.75
C TRP A 31 5.97 4.64 15.23
N LYS A 32 5.79 5.96 15.23
CA LYS A 32 6.77 6.90 14.68
C LYS A 32 8.16 6.71 15.33
N ASP A 33 9.21 6.78 14.52
CA ASP A 33 10.61 6.62 14.94
C ASP A 33 10.93 5.27 15.62
N GLY A 34 10.02 4.28 15.49
CA GLY A 34 10.18 2.94 16.06
C GLY A 34 11.16 2.05 15.31
N ILE A 35 11.48 0.91 15.93
CA ILE A 35 12.36 -0.12 15.37
C ILE A 35 11.63 -1.46 15.37
N MET A 36 11.65 -2.14 14.23
CA MET A 36 11.26 -3.54 14.11
C MET A 36 12.49 -4.43 14.31
N THR A 37 12.37 -5.43 15.18
CA THR A 37 13.45 -6.40 15.43
C THR A 37 13.07 -7.77 14.89
N LEU A 38 13.91 -8.33 14.04
CA LEU A 38 13.80 -9.72 13.59
C LEU A 38 14.70 -10.57 14.48
N ASN A 39 14.06 -11.41 15.29
CA ASN A 39 14.74 -12.30 16.22
C ASN A 39 14.81 -13.70 15.63
N SER A 40 15.98 -14.33 15.70
CA SER A 40 16.13 -15.75 15.41
C SER A 40 15.81 -16.57 16.66
N ASP A 41 15.31 -17.77 16.46
CA ASP A 41 15.27 -18.84 17.45
C ASP A 41 16.66 -19.32 17.88
N ASN A 42 17.70 -19.08 17.06
CA ASN A 42 19.08 -19.35 17.41
C ASN A 42 19.69 -18.18 18.22
N PRO A 43 20.08 -18.40 19.50
CA PRO A 43 20.62 -17.34 20.37
C PRO A 43 21.95 -16.76 19.90
N SER A 44 22.67 -17.48 19.02
CA SER A 44 23.98 -17.04 18.50
C SER A 44 23.85 -15.97 17.40
N ILE A 45 22.65 -15.76 16.86
CA ILE A 45 22.40 -14.79 15.79
C ILE A 45 21.90 -13.49 16.41
N GLN A 46 22.61 -12.39 16.14
CA GLN A 46 22.17 -11.07 16.59
C GLN A 46 20.85 -10.67 15.93
N PRO A 47 19.89 -10.10 16.69
CA PRO A 47 18.66 -9.56 16.12
C PRO A 47 18.96 -8.52 15.04
N LYS A 48 18.19 -8.58 13.95
CA LYS A 48 18.28 -7.57 12.91
C LYS A 48 17.30 -6.44 13.20
N GLU A 49 17.82 -5.24 13.38
CA GLU A 49 17.03 -4.04 13.54
C GLU A 49 16.68 -3.42 12.19
N ILE A 50 15.43 -3.00 12.04
CA ILE A 50 14.90 -2.34 10.85
C ILE A 50 14.12 -1.10 11.31
N PRO A 51 14.56 0.12 10.96
CA PRO A 51 13.78 1.32 11.22
C PRO A 51 12.38 1.19 10.62
N ILE A 52 11.35 1.48 11.40
CA ILE A 52 9.96 1.25 10.99
C ILE A 52 9.57 2.07 9.76
N ASP A 53 10.11 3.28 9.61
CA ASP A 53 9.88 4.12 8.43
C ASP A 53 10.45 3.49 7.15
N SER A 54 11.61 2.82 7.27
CA SER A 54 12.22 2.08 6.15
C SER A 54 11.36 0.88 5.76
N PHE A 55 10.82 0.16 6.73
CA PHE A 55 9.87 -0.92 6.48
C PHE A 55 8.58 -0.39 5.85
N PHE A 56 8.00 0.66 6.42
CA PHE A 56 6.75 1.26 5.97
C PHE A 56 6.85 1.80 4.54
N LYS A 57 7.99 2.42 4.19
CA LYS A 57 8.28 2.83 2.80
C LYS A 57 8.33 1.65 1.83
N LYS A 58 8.87 0.50 2.25
CA LYS A 58 8.87 -0.72 1.41
C LYS A 58 7.45 -1.27 1.25
N LEU A 59 6.68 -1.31 2.35
CA LEU A 59 5.30 -1.77 2.38
C LEU A 59 4.39 -0.94 1.45
N THR A 60 4.45 0.39 1.58
CA THR A 60 3.71 1.33 0.71
C THR A 60 4.18 1.25 -0.75
N SER A 61 5.47 0.99 -0.99
CA SER A 61 5.97 0.74 -2.35
C SER A 61 5.45 -0.57 -2.96
N VAL A 62 5.10 -1.58 -2.17
CA VAL A 62 4.43 -2.80 -2.66
C VAL A 62 2.98 -2.50 -3.03
N ARG A 63 2.24 -1.79 -2.17
CA ARG A 63 0.88 -1.30 -2.47
C ARG A 63 0.85 -0.59 -3.80
N GLU A 64 1.82 0.30 -4.03
CA GLU A 64 1.86 1.08 -5.25
C GLU A 64 2.10 0.23 -6.51
N LYS A 65 2.99 -0.76 -6.44
CA LYS A 65 3.20 -1.69 -7.57
C LYS A 65 1.96 -2.53 -7.86
N LEU A 66 1.22 -2.96 -6.83
CA LEU A 66 -0.04 -3.69 -7.00
C LEU A 66 -1.11 -2.82 -7.66
N ARG A 67 -1.24 -1.55 -7.24
CA ARG A 67 -2.14 -0.57 -7.86
C ARG A 67 -1.83 -0.37 -9.35
N VAL A 68 -0.56 -0.16 -9.69
CA VAL A 68 -0.13 -0.01 -11.09
C VAL A 68 -0.39 -1.30 -11.89
N LEU A 69 -0.17 -2.47 -11.30
CA LEU A 69 -0.46 -3.75 -11.95
C LEU A 69 -1.95 -3.89 -12.26
N GLU A 70 -2.82 -3.58 -11.29
CA GLU A 70 -4.28 -3.58 -11.47
C GLU A 70 -4.72 -2.63 -12.58
N GLN A 71 -4.20 -1.40 -12.61
CA GLN A 71 -4.50 -0.43 -13.67
C GLN A 71 -4.08 -0.94 -15.05
N LYS A 72 -2.91 -1.58 -15.17
CA LYS A 72 -2.44 -2.17 -16.43
C LYS A 72 -3.34 -3.31 -16.91
N LEU A 73 -3.81 -4.16 -15.98
CA LEU A 73 -4.71 -5.27 -16.30
C LEU A 73 -6.08 -4.79 -16.75
N ASN A 74 -6.64 -3.79 -16.07
CA ASN A 74 -7.92 -3.18 -16.46
C ASN A 74 -7.88 -2.63 -17.89
N ASN A 75 -6.78 -1.94 -18.22
CA ASN A 75 -6.54 -1.36 -19.55
C ASN A 75 -5.94 -2.34 -20.58
N HIS A 76 -5.79 -3.63 -20.24
CA HIS A 76 -5.20 -4.60 -21.15
C HIS A 76 -6.17 -4.90 -22.31
N LYS A 77 -5.67 -4.79 -23.54
CA LYS A 77 -6.49 -4.82 -24.76
C LYS A 77 -6.94 -6.22 -25.18
N THR A 78 -6.19 -7.26 -24.80
CA THR A 78 -6.37 -8.61 -25.35
C THR A 78 -6.81 -9.66 -24.32
N LEU A 79 -6.81 -9.34 -23.02
CA LEU A 79 -7.23 -10.30 -22.00
C LEU A 79 -8.75 -10.45 -22.03
N SER A 80 -9.23 -11.69 -21.91
CA SER A 80 -10.65 -11.98 -21.78
C SER A 80 -11.19 -11.45 -20.44
N PRO A 81 -12.52 -11.23 -20.32
CA PRO A 81 -13.13 -10.85 -19.04
C PRO A 81 -12.81 -11.85 -17.90
N GLU A 82 -12.77 -13.15 -18.21
CA GLU A 82 -12.48 -14.22 -17.25
C GLU A 82 -11.03 -14.14 -16.76
N GLU A 83 -10.06 -13.98 -17.67
CA GLU A 83 -8.64 -13.81 -17.31
C GLU A 83 -8.43 -12.56 -16.44
N LYS A 84 -9.08 -11.45 -16.80
CA LYS A 84 -9.03 -10.21 -15.98
C LYS A 84 -9.57 -10.46 -14.56
N LEU A 85 -10.67 -11.19 -14.43
CA LEU A 85 -11.26 -11.53 -13.13
C LEU A 85 -10.32 -12.41 -12.29
N GLU A 86 -9.64 -13.38 -12.90
CA GLU A 86 -8.66 -14.21 -12.21
C GLU A 86 -7.50 -13.39 -11.65
N PHE A 87 -6.93 -12.47 -12.46
CA PHE A 87 -5.87 -11.59 -11.99
C PHE A 87 -6.35 -10.60 -10.92
N GLN A 88 -7.54 -10.02 -11.07
CA GLN A 88 -8.14 -9.15 -10.05
C GLN A 88 -8.33 -9.90 -8.72
N THR A 89 -8.77 -11.17 -8.77
CA THR A 89 -8.90 -12.02 -7.58
C THR A 89 -7.55 -12.27 -6.92
N LEU A 90 -6.51 -12.55 -7.70
CA LEU A 90 -5.15 -12.75 -7.18
C LEU A 90 -4.61 -11.47 -6.53
N ILE A 91 -4.81 -10.31 -7.15
CA ILE A 91 -4.43 -9.01 -6.61
C ILE A 91 -5.16 -8.74 -5.29
N SER A 92 -6.48 -8.99 -5.24
CA SER A 92 -7.27 -8.85 -4.00
C SER A 92 -6.75 -9.73 -2.87
N ARG A 93 -6.35 -10.98 -3.16
CA ARG A 93 -5.69 -11.86 -2.17
C ARG A 93 -4.31 -11.34 -1.75
N ALA A 94 -3.54 -10.76 -2.66
CA ALA A 94 -2.26 -10.14 -2.33
C ALA A 94 -2.45 -8.95 -1.37
N TYR A 95 -3.44 -8.09 -1.61
CA TYR A 95 -3.84 -7.04 -0.66
C TYR A 95 -4.27 -7.64 0.69
N GLY A 96 -5.07 -8.71 0.68
CA GLY A 96 -5.52 -9.43 1.88
C GLY A 96 -4.36 -9.92 2.78
N SER A 97 -3.31 -10.48 2.17
CA SER A 97 -2.11 -10.96 2.87
C SER A 97 -1.32 -9.85 3.56
N LEU A 98 -1.49 -8.59 3.15
CA LEU A 98 -0.80 -7.43 3.73
C LEU A 98 -1.61 -6.74 4.84
N THR A 99 -2.85 -7.16 5.08
CA THR A 99 -3.74 -6.53 6.08
C THR A 99 -3.21 -6.57 7.51
N THR A 100 -2.33 -7.52 7.85
CA THR A 100 -1.62 -7.57 9.14
C THR A 100 -0.87 -6.27 9.45
N PHE A 101 -0.35 -5.59 8.43
CA PHE A 101 0.41 -4.36 8.59
C PHE A 101 -0.46 -3.09 8.62
N ASN A 102 -1.79 -3.22 8.57
CA ASN A 102 -2.71 -2.08 8.62
C ASN A 102 -2.57 -1.24 9.90
N ILE A 103 -2.07 -1.84 10.98
CA ILE A 103 -1.78 -1.16 12.24
C ILE A 103 -0.75 -0.02 12.10
N LEU A 104 0.04 -0.01 11.01
CA LEU A 104 1.06 0.99 10.74
C LEU A 104 0.52 2.24 10.05
N PHE A 105 -0.70 2.22 9.48
CA PHE A 105 -1.27 3.37 8.79
C PHE A 105 -2.02 4.28 9.76
N GLU A 106 -1.77 5.59 9.68
CA GLU A 106 -2.54 6.61 10.41
C GLU A 106 -3.96 6.70 9.86
N ASP A 107 -4.09 6.82 8.53
CA ASP A 107 -5.37 7.03 7.85
C ASP A 107 -5.98 5.69 7.40
N GLU A 108 -7.29 5.48 7.64
CA GLU A 108 -7.95 4.21 7.33
C GLU A 108 -8.07 3.94 5.83
N GLU A 109 -8.23 5.00 5.03
CA GLU A 109 -8.33 4.96 3.57
C GLU A 109 -7.05 4.42 2.91
N ASP A 110 -5.91 4.50 3.61
CA ASP A 110 -4.63 4.03 3.12
C ASP A 110 -4.35 2.56 3.45
N ARG A 111 -5.21 1.92 4.24
CA ARG A 111 -5.03 0.53 4.65
C ARG A 111 -5.23 -0.43 3.48
N PHE A 112 -4.57 -1.57 3.56
CA PHE A 112 -4.81 -2.68 2.64
C PHE A 112 -6.23 -3.23 2.86
N VAL A 113 -6.97 -3.42 1.77
CA VAL A 113 -8.30 -4.04 1.74
C VAL A 113 -8.28 -5.15 0.69
N GLY A 114 -8.66 -6.36 1.10
CA GLY A 114 -8.65 -7.53 0.22
C GLY A 114 -9.22 -8.76 0.91
N VAL A 115 -9.35 -9.85 0.16
CA VAL A 115 -9.85 -11.12 0.69
C VAL A 115 -8.73 -11.79 1.49
N LYS A 116 -8.96 -12.05 2.79
CA LYS A 116 -8.03 -12.84 3.59
C LYS A 116 -8.00 -14.28 3.05
N GLY A 117 -6.78 -14.79 2.85
CA GLY A 117 -6.54 -16.20 2.54
C GLY A 117 -6.82 -17.11 3.73
#